data_AF-W6TXR7-F1
#
_entry.id   AF-W6TXR7-F1
#
_cell.length_a   1.000
_cell.length_b   1.000
_cell.length_c   1.000
_cell.angle_alpha   90.00
_cell.angle_beta   90.00
_cell.angle_gamma   90.00
#
_symmetry.space_group_name_H-M   'P 1'
#
loop_
_entity.id
_entity.type
_entity.pdbx_description
1 polymer ?
#
loop_
_entity_poly.entity_id
_entity_poly.type
_entity_poly.pdbx_seq_one_letter_code
_entity_poly.pdbx_strand_id
1 'polypeptide(L)'
;MNIIVEICVYMFIYLYMKKGIFMRRINIILCILFILSCSEKNVGKSSENVNDADDKDVCANLSFIRLVVIDPRYVTFYRIHRLVKEYRDKLNGRTFKLKEGESKPEFKFPLSKIFPIYRDADFIFESLNYNVKAIYGLEYMFHTLILPTYSSILGDASRFSIFLSYLDENSKVLKRLVNDDFNDETLERLKTTKTDKELALIYYYLVDFIKKKASLDQDLEAILIKLAAEGADRETVLNVFNNSIVNIFLKFPNGELTIGLSNTRLIRDFEDLKSGPLTIIKCLIK
;
A
#
# COMPACT_ATOMS: atom_id res chain seq x y z
N MET A 1 -39.51 5.82 11.51
CA MET A 1 -39.00 4.65 10.77
C MET A 1 -39.62 4.72 9.37
N ASN A 2 -38.80 4.81 8.31
CA ASN A 2 -39.25 5.21 6.97
C ASN A 2 -40.12 4.11 6.33
N ILE A 3 -41.34 4.43 5.89
CA ILE A 3 -42.30 3.52 5.21
C ILE A 3 -41.65 2.79 4.01
N ILE A 4 -40.67 3.42 3.37
CA ILE A 4 -39.88 2.86 2.27
C ILE A 4 -39.03 1.66 2.71
N VAL A 5 -38.48 1.70 3.94
CA VAL A 5 -37.66 0.60 4.48
C VAL A 5 -38.53 -0.63 4.75
N GLU A 6 -39.75 -0.44 5.25
CA GLU A 6 -40.70 -1.55 5.42
C GLU A 6 -41.07 -2.19 4.08
N ILE A 7 -41.35 -1.41 3.04
CA ILE A 7 -41.68 -1.94 1.70
C ILE A 7 -40.50 -2.75 1.13
N CYS A 8 -39.27 -2.27 1.29
CA CYS A 8 -38.07 -2.99 0.85
C CYS A 8 -37.86 -4.30 1.61
N VAL A 9 -38.09 -4.32 2.92
CA VAL A 9 -37.96 -5.53 3.75
C VAL A 9 -39.03 -6.57 3.37
N TYR A 10 -40.28 -6.14 3.14
CA TYR A 10 -41.35 -7.03 2.67
C TYR A 10 -41.08 -7.59 1.27
N MET A 11 -40.56 -6.77 0.34
CA MET A 11 -40.19 -7.24 -0.99
C MET A 11 -39.00 -8.22 -0.94
N PHE A 12 -38.06 -8.01 -0.02
CA PHE A 12 -36.92 -8.89 0.22
C PHE A 12 -37.36 -10.25 0.74
N ILE A 13 -38.23 -10.28 1.74
CA ILE A 13 -38.79 -11.53 2.31
C ILE A 13 -39.59 -12.29 1.23
N TYR A 14 -40.41 -11.59 0.44
CA TYR A 14 -41.22 -12.19 -0.62
C TYR A 14 -40.36 -12.84 -1.73
N LEU A 15 -39.28 -12.18 -2.16
CA LEU A 15 -38.38 -12.70 -3.19
C LEU A 15 -37.49 -13.84 -2.67
N TYR A 16 -37.10 -13.79 -1.40
CA TYR A 16 -36.26 -14.81 -0.75
C TYR A 16 -36.99 -16.15 -0.55
N MET A 17 -38.30 -16.11 -0.28
CA MET A 17 -39.10 -17.30 -0.03
C MET A 17 -39.58 -18.02 -1.30
N LYS A 18 -39.77 -17.32 -2.42
CA LYS A 18 -40.54 -17.88 -3.56
C LYS A 18 -39.74 -18.26 -4.81
N LYS A 19 -38.50 -17.79 -5.00
CA LYS A 19 -37.70 -18.10 -6.22
C LYS A 19 -36.25 -18.46 -5.88
N GLY A 20 -35.79 -19.57 -6.43
CA GLY A 20 -34.54 -20.27 -6.09
C GLY A 20 -33.24 -19.49 -6.27
N ILE A 21 -32.13 -20.19 -6.01
CA ILE A 21 -30.74 -19.71 -5.75
C ILE A 21 -30.26 -18.57 -6.67
N PHE A 22 -30.69 -18.52 -7.93
CA PHE A 22 -30.31 -17.48 -8.89
C PHE A 22 -30.83 -16.07 -8.50
N MET A 23 -32.06 -15.97 -7.97
CA MET A 23 -32.62 -14.68 -7.53
C MET A 23 -31.99 -14.18 -6.22
N ARG A 24 -31.39 -15.06 -5.41
CA ARG A 24 -30.67 -14.66 -4.18
C ARG A 24 -29.44 -13.81 -4.48
N ARG A 25 -28.69 -14.13 -5.55
CA ARG A 25 -27.47 -13.38 -5.93
C ARG A 25 -27.79 -11.99 -6.44
N ILE A 26 -28.83 -11.86 -7.27
CA ILE A 26 -29.30 -10.56 -7.79
C ILE A 26 -29.83 -9.69 -6.64
N ASN A 27 -30.50 -10.29 -5.66
CA ASN A 27 -31.06 -9.56 -4.51
C ASN A 27 -29.97 -9.04 -3.56
N ILE A 28 -28.88 -9.79 -3.35
CA ILE A 28 -27.72 -9.32 -2.58
C ILE A 28 -27.02 -8.14 -3.29
N ILE A 29 -26.86 -8.23 -4.62
CA ILE A 29 -26.28 -7.14 -5.42
C ILE A 29 -27.15 -5.88 -5.34
N LEU A 30 -28.49 -6.02 -5.45
CA LEU A 30 -29.42 -4.91 -5.29
C LEU A 30 -29.40 -4.30 -3.88
N CYS A 31 -29.27 -5.12 -2.83
CA CYS A 31 -29.11 -4.61 -1.46
C CYS A 31 -27.80 -3.85 -1.26
N ILE A 32 -26.69 -4.32 -1.83
CA ILE A 32 -25.39 -3.61 -1.76
C ILE A 32 -25.48 -2.27 -2.50
N LEU A 33 -26.08 -2.25 -3.70
CA LEU A 33 -26.30 -1.01 -4.46
C LEU A 33 -27.26 -0.05 -3.75
N PHE A 34 -28.27 -0.56 -3.05
CA PHE A 34 -29.21 0.25 -2.29
C PHE A 34 -28.58 0.82 -1.01
N ILE A 35 -27.74 0.05 -0.30
CA ILE A 35 -26.96 0.55 0.85
C ILE A 35 -25.99 1.65 0.39
N LEU A 36 -25.33 1.47 -0.76
CA LEU A 36 -24.47 2.49 -1.36
C LEU A 36 -25.27 3.76 -1.72
N SER A 37 -26.44 3.63 -2.36
CA SER A 37 -27.28 4.77 -2.74
C SER A 37 -27.97 5.46 -1.55
N CYS A 38 -28.28 4.72 -0.48
CA CYS A 38 -28.76 5.31 0.77
C CYS A 38 -27.64 5.98 1.58
N SER A 39 -26.38 5.55 1.43
CA SER A 39 -25.24 6.23 2.05
C SER A 39 -24.95 7.60 1.41
N GLU A 40 -25.37 7.80 0.15
CA GLU A 40 -25.24 9.09 -0.56
C GLU A 40 -26.31 10.13 -0.21
N LYS A 41 -27.42 9.76 0.45
CA LYS A 41 -28.59 10.66 0.63
C LYS A 41 -28.76 11.28 2.01
N ASN A 42 -27.78 11.19 2.91
CA ASN A 42 -27.76 11.94 4.17
C ASN A 42 -26.83 13.15 4.17
N VAL A 43 -26.66 13.82 3.01
CA VAL A 43 -26.11 15.18 2.96
C VAL A 43 -27.06 16.08 2.20
N GLY A 44 -27.88 16.80 2.96
CA GLY A 44 -28.65 17.97 2.53
C GLY A 44 -29.28 18.59 3.77
N LYS A 45 -29.19 19.88 4.07
CA LYS A 45 -28.94 21.04 3.22
C LYS A 45 -28.40 22.19 4.10
N SER A 46 -27.39 22.90 3.63
CA SER A 46 -27.41 24.36 3.64
C SER A 46 -26.76 24.85 2.35
N SER A 47 -27.59 25.49 1.53
CA SER A 47 -27.22 26.23 0.34
C SER A 47 -26.26 27.36 0.68
N GLU A 48 -25.11 27.41 0.02
CA GLU A 48 -24.60 28.55 -0.75
C GLU A 48 -23.10 28.36 -1.00
N ASN A 49 -22.71 28.71 -2.22
CA ASN A 49 -21.37 28.67 -2.80
C ASN A 49 -20.85 27.28 -3.15
N VAL A 50 -20.97 26.97 -4.45
CA VAL A 50 -20.08 26.04 -5.15
C VAL A 50 -18.68 26.61 -5.05
N ASN A 51 -18.01 26.33 -3.95
CA ASN A 51 -16.56 26.37 -3.88
C ASN A 51 -16.09 24.95 -4.13
N ASP A 52 -15.30 24.78 -5.18
CA ASP A 52 -14.42 23.62 -5.38
C ASP A 52 -13.65 23.37 -4.08
N ALA A 53 -14.13 22.40 -3.30
CA ALA A 53 -13.52 22.01 -2.05
C ALA A 53 -13.02 20.58 -2.19
N ASP A 54 -11.82 20.43 -2.74
CA ASP A 54 -10.79 19.65 -2.03
C ASP A 54 -9.35 19.98 -2.47
N ASP A 55 -9.07 21.22 -2.87
CA ASP A 55 -7.70 21.76 -2.90
C ASP A 55 -7.40 22.48 -1.58
N LYS A 56 -7.66 21.81 -0.45
CA LYS A 56 -7.02 22.20 0.81
C LYS A 56 -5.53 22.02 0.56
N ASP A 57 -4.81 23.12 0.41
CA ASP A 57 -3.37 23.14 0.17
C ASP A 57 -2.66 22.18 1.15
N VAL A 58 -2.33 20.99 0.66
CA VAL A 58 -1.75 19.88 1.42
C VAL A 58 -0.42 20.32 2.07
N CYS A 59 0.17 21.41 1.57
CA CYS A 59 1.36 22.05 2.10
C CYS A 59 1.14 22.93 3.34
N ALA A 60 -0.06 23.48 3.54
CA ALA A 60 -0.30 24.59 4.47
C ALA A 60 -0.09 24.25 5.95
N ASN A 61 -0.07 22.96 6.31
CA ASN A 61 0.10 22.48 7.69
C ASN A 61 1.36 21.62 7.91
N LEU A 62 2.31 21.65 6.99
CA LEU A 62 3.54 20.86 7.12
C LEU A 62 4.55 21.54 8.04
N SER A 63 5.06 20.78 9.01
CA SER A 63 6.21 21.19 9.81
C SER A 63 7.48 20.64 9.20
N PHE A 64 8.45 21.53 8.98
CA PHE A 64 9.76 21.15 8.43
C PHE A 64 10.78 20.96 9.53
N ILE A 65 11.67 20.01 9.33
CA ILE A 65 12.84 19.88 10.19
C ILE A 65 13.69 21.16 10.14
N ARG A 66 14.35 21.46 11.27
CA ARG A 66 15.36 22.53 11.30
C ARG A 66 16.67 21.99 10.75
N LEU A 67 17.12 22.55 9.64
CA LEU A 67 18.43 22.26 9.07
C LEU A 67 19.52 22.99 9.85
N VAL A 68 20.57 22.25 10.23
CA VAL A 68 21.71 22.78 10.99
C VAL A 68 22.80 23.32 10.06
N VAL A 69 22.98 22.68 8.90
CA VAL A 69 23.97 23.06 7.88
C VAL A 69 23.26 23.03 6.53
N ILE A 70 23.43 24.11 5.75
CA ILE A 70 22.88 24.25 4.40
C ILE A 70 24.07 24.44 3.46
N ASP A 71 24.29 23.44 2.60
CA ASP A 71 25.28 23.52 1.54
C ASP A 71 24.81 24.50 0.43
N PRO A 72 25.74 25.08 -0.35
CA PRO A 72 25.39 25.98 -1.45
C PRO A 72 24.39 25.34 -2.41
N ARG A 73 23.46 26.15 -2.92
CA ARG A 73 22.38 25.74 -3.86
C ARG A 73 22.81 24.73 -4.91
N TYR A 74 23.87 25.05 -5.66
CA TYR A 74 24.33 24.24 -6.78
C TYR A 74 24.82 22.87 -6.32
N VAL A 75 25.52 22.79 -5.17
CA VAL A 75 26.00 21.54 -4.59
C VAL A 75 24.82 20.66 -4.21
N THR A 76 23.84 21.23 -3.51
CA THR A 76 22.64 20.50 -3.05
C THR A 76 21.80 20.01 -4.23
N PHE A 77 21.62 20.84 -5.26
CA PHE A 77 20.95 20.44 -6.50
C PHE A 77 21.64 19.24 -7.16
N TYR A 78 22.97 19.29 -7.33
CA TYR A 78 23.72 18.19 -7.94
C TYR A 78 23.63 16.90 -7.11
N ARG A 79 23.54 16.99 -5.79
CA ARG A 79 23.29 15.81 -4.93
C ARG A 79 21.92 15.20 -5.16
N ILE A 80 20.86 16.01 -5.24
CA ILE A 80 19.51 15.53 -5.57
C ILE A 80 19.51 14.86 -6.95
N HIS A 81 20.02 15.56 -7.96
CA HIS A 81 20.06 15.05 -9.33
C HIS A 81 20.83 13.73 -9.43
N ARG A 82 22.01 13.64 -8.80
CA ARG A 82 22.79 12.40 -8.75
C ARG A 82 22.03 11.27 -8.05
N LEU A 83 21.37 11.55 -6.92
CA LEU A 83 20.62 10.58 -6.15
C LEU A 83 19.43 10.04 -6.97
N VAL A 84 18.65 10.91 -7.62
CA VAL A 84 17.55 10.51 -8.50
C VAL A 84 18.07 9.62 -9.62
N LYS A 85 19.12 10.05 -10.33
CA LYS A 85 19.72 9.25 -11.42
C LYS A 85 20.17 7.87 -10.94
N GLU A 86 20.90 7.80 -9.83
CA GLU A 86 21.37 6.53 -9.26
C GLU A 86 20.21 5.57 -8.96
N TYR A 87 19.10 6.07 -8.43
CA TYR A 87 17.94 5.24 -8.13
C TYR A 87 17.14 4.85 -9.38
N ARG A 88 17.05 5.70 -10.40
CA ARG A 88 16.50 5.32 -11.70
C ARG A 88 17.29 4.17 -12.33
N ASP A 89 18.61 4.31 -12.37
CA ASP A 89 19.51 3.28 -12.92
C ASP A 89 19.38 1.96 -12.14
N LYS A 90 19.35 2.05 -10.79
CA LYS A 90 19.11 0.88 -9.92
C LYS A 90 17.77 0.21 -10.20
N LEU A 91 16.69 0.97 -10.37
CA LEU A 91 15.35 0.40 -10.57
C LEU A 91 15.18 -0.22 -11.96
N ASN A 92 15.76 0.39 -12.99
CA ASN A 92 15.73 -0.14 -14.36
C ASN A 92 16.57 -1.41 -14.52
N GLY A 93 17.66 -1.55 -13.74
CA GLY A 93 18.52 -2.73 -13.76
C GLY A 93 18.08 -3.87 -12.83
N ARG A 94 16.96 -3.73 -12.10
CA ARG A 94 16.50 -4.78 -11.17
C ARG A 94 15.94 -5.98 -11.93
N THR A 95 16.54 -7.13 -11.68
CA THR A 95 16.10 -8.42 -12.19
C THR A 95 16.64 -9.54 -11.28
N PHE A 96 16.21 -10.77 -11.52
CA PHE A 96 16.76 -11.94 -10.84
C PHE A 96 18.26 -12.09 -11.11
N LYS A 97 19.04 -12.31 -10.05
CA LYS A 97 20.46 -12.65 -10.14
C LYS A 97 20.60 -14.16 -10.37
N LEU A 98 20.33 -14.60 -11.59
CA LEU A 98 20.40 -16.00 -11.99
C LEU A 98 21.83 -16.39 -12.35
N LYS A 99 22.25 -17.59 -11.96
CA LYS A 99 23.46 -18.21 -12.53
C LYS A 99 23.16 -18.73 -13.93
N GLU A 100 24.21 -18.95 -14.72
CA GLU A 100 24.07 -19.56 -16.04
C GLU A 100 23.36 -20.92 -15.92
N GLY A 101 22.27 -21.10 -16.69
CA GLY A 101 21.43 -22.30 -16.66
C GLY A 101 20.33 -22.31 -15.58
N GLU A 102 20.26 -21.33 -14.68
CA GLU A 102 19.13 -21.22 -13.74
C GLU A 102 17.89 -20.62 -14.41
N SER A 103 16.75 -21.28 -14.22
CA SER A 103 15.45 -20.76 -14.66
C SER A 103 14.97 -19.63 -13.76
N LYS A 104 14.27 -18.64 -14.33
CA LYS A 104 13.55 -17.62 -13.56
C LYS A 104 12.63 -18.31 -12.55
N PRO A 105 12.64 -17.90 -11.26
CA PRO A 105 11.68 -18.38 -10.29
C PRO A 105 10.25 -18.12 -10.76
N GLU A 106 9.41 -19.15 -10.68
CA GLU A 106 7.98 -19.07 -10.95
C GLU A 106 7.21 -18.99 -9.64
N PHE A 107 6.24 -18.08 -9.59
CA PHE A 107 5.28 -18.02 -8.50
C PHE A 107 4.11 -18.95 -8.83
N LYS A 108 4.07 -20.16 -8.26
CA LYS A 108 3.14 -21.22 -8.70
C LYS A 108 1.73 -21.04 -8.14
N PHE A 109 1.56 -20.11 -7.21
CA PHE A 109 0.25 -19.80 -6.66
C PHE A 109 -0.66 -19.13 -7.72
N PRO A 110 -1.91 -19.59 -7.92
CA PRO A 110 -2.80 -19.11 -8.98
C PRO A 110 -3.43 -17.74 -8.63
N LEU A 111 -2.60 -16.71 -8.56
CA LEU A 111 -2.95 -15.39 -8.04
C LEU A 111 -4.18 -14.80 -8.74
N SER A 112 -4.20 -14.78 -10.07
CA SER A 112 -5.29 -14.20 -10.87
C SER A 112 -6.62 -14.95 -10.77
N LYS A 113 -6.62 -16.23 -10.36
CA LYS A 113 -7.85 -16.99 -10.12
C LYS A 113 -8.52 -16.60 -8.81
N ILE A 114 -7.73 -16.22 -7.81
CA ILE A 114 -8.22 -15.88 -6.45
C ILE A 114 -8.42 -14.38 -6.29
N PHE A 115 -7.51 -13.59 -6.87
CA PHE A 115 -7.52 -12.14 -6.84
C PHE A 115 -7.44 -11.60 -8.28
N PRO A 116 -8.58 -11.54 -9.01
CA PRO A 116 -8.61 -11.21 -10.44
C PRO A 116 -8.08 -9.82 -10.80
N ILE A 117 -7.94 -8.93 -9.81
CA ILE A 117 -7.34 -7.59 -9.99
C ILE A 117 -5.85 -7.70 -10.37
N TYR A 118 -5.17 -8.75 -9.92
CA TYR A 118 -3.76 -9.00 -10.25
C TYR A 118 -3.65 -9.99 -11.41
N ARG A 119 -3.19 -9.52 -12.57
CA ARG A 119 -3.07 -10.33 -13.78
C ARG A 119 -1.91 -11.33 -13.70
N ASP A 120 -0.81 -10.91 -13.10
CA ASP A 120 0.45 -11.65 -12.96
C ASP A 120 1.09 -11.38 -11.58
N ALA A 121 2.25 -12.00 -11.34
CA ALA A 121 3.01 -11.88 -10.10
C ALA A 121 4.20 -10.92 -10.20
N ASP A 122 4.32 -10.11 -11.26
CA ASP A 122 5.52 -9.28 -11.46
C ASP A 122 5.68 -8.23 -10.36
N PHE A 123 4.57 -7.65 -9.88
CA PHE A 123 4.60 -6.73 -8.73
C PHE A 123 5.14 -7.38 -7.44
N ILE A 124 4.93 -8.70 -7.25
CA ILE A 124 5.48 -9.44 -6.11
C ILE A 124 7.00 -9.51 -6.24
N PHE A 125 7.50 -9.86 -7.42
CA PHE A 125 8.95 -9.92 -7.66
C PHE A 125 9.61 -8.57 -7.44
N GLU A 126 8.98 -7.50 -7.92
CA GLU A 126 9.49 -6.14 -7.73
C GLU A 126 9.44 -5.69 -6.27
N SER A 127 8.33 -5.95 -5.56
CA SER A 127 8.15 -5.57 -4.16
C SER A 127 9.14 -6.28 -3.23
N LEU A 128 9.51 -7.52 -3.58
CA LEU A 128 10.49 -8.33 -2.86
C LEU A 128 11.89 -8.24 -3.46
N ASN A 129 12.15 -7.22 -4.27
CA ASN A 129 13.47 -6.93 -4.86
C ASN A 129 14.14 -8.15 -5.51
N TYR A 130 13.34 -9.02 -6.13
CA TYR A 130 13.76 -10.27 -6.77
C TYR A 130 14.50 -11.24 -5.82
N ASN A 131 14.26 -11.13 -4.51
CA ASN A 131 14.80 -12.04 -3.50
C ASN A 131 14.06 -13.38 -3.52
N VAL A 132 14.71 -14.38 -4.12
CA VAL A 132 14.16 -15.73 -4.31
C VAL A 132 13.67 -16.36 -3.00
N LYS A 133 14.40 -16.17 -1.89
CA LYS A 133 14.01 -16.75 -0.58
C LYS A 133 12.74 -16.09 -0.04
N ALA A 134 12.62 -14.77 -0.17
CA ALA A 134 11.43 -14.05 0.26
C ALA A 134 10.21 -14.40 -0.62
N ILE A 135 10.40 -14.57 -1.93
CA ILE A 135 9.35 -15.00 -2.86
C ILE A 135 8.84 -16.40 -2.49
N TYR A 136 9.74 -17.36 -2.24
CA TYR A 136 9.34 -18.68 -1.75
C TYR A 136 8.68 -18.60 -0.38
N GLY A 137 9.13 -17.70 0.49
CA GLY A 137 8.51 -17.48 1.78
C GLY A 137 7.06 -17.00 1.66
N LEU A 138 6.83 -16.05 0.76
CA LEU A 138 5.48 -15.60 0.43
C LEU A 138 4.64 -16.75 -0.15
N GLU A 139 5.17 -17.48 -1.13
CA GLU A 139 4.48 -18.62 -1.74
C GLU A 139 4.09 -19.69 -0.71
N TYR A 140 4.98 -20.03 0.22
CA TYR A 140 4.68 -20.92 1.34
C TYR A 140 3.48 -20.42 2.15
N MET A 141 3.47 -19.13 2.52
CA MET A 141 2.38 -18.54 3.29
C MET A 141 1.04 -18.62 2.55
N PHE A 142 1.05 -18.38 1.24
CA PHE A 142 -0.15 -18.53 0.41
C PHE A 142 -0.74 -19.95 0.44
N HIS A 143 0.10 -20.98 0.52
CA HIS A 143 -0.35 -22.37 0.60
C HIS A 143 -0.85 -22.76 2.00
N THR A 144 -0.42 -22.04 3.05
CA THR A 144 -0.87 -22.26 4.43
C THR A 144 -2.25 -21.63 4.71
N LEU A 145 -2.70 -20.67 3.88
CA LEU A 145 -3.95 -19.93 4.08
C LEU A 145 -5.20 -20.64 3.53
N ILE A 146 -6.35 -20.43 4.16
CA ILE A 146 -7.64 -20.91 3.67
C ILE A 146 -8.20 -19.87 2.69
N LEU A 147 -7.95 -20.07 1.39
CA LEU A 147 -8.38 -19.16 0.33
C LEU A 147 -9.57 -19.72 -0.48
N PRO A 148 -10.41 -18.87 -1.12
CA PRO A 148 -11.67 -19.28 -1.76
C PRO A 148 -11.56 -20.37 -2.84
N THR A 149 -10.40 -20.52 -3.49
CA THR A 149 -10.16 -21.63 -4.43
C THR A 149 -10.05 -22.99 -3.73
N TYR A 150 -9.75 -22.99 -2.43
CA TYR A 150 -9.54 -24.17 -1.59
C TYR A 150 -10.60 -24.30 -0.48
N SER A 151 -11.56 -23.37 -0.37
CA SER A 151 -12.61 -23.35 0.65
C SER A 151 -13.85 -22.58 0.20
N SER A 152 -15.04 -23.04 0.63
CA SER A 152 -16.33 -22.38 0.38
C SER A 152 -16.57 -21.12 1.22
N ILE A 153 -15.67 -20.83 2.17
CA ILE A 153 -15.73 -19.66 3.05
C ILE A 153 -14.83 -18.57 2.46
N LEU A 154 -15.25 -17.30 2.52
CA LEU A 154 -14.43 -16.11 2.17
C LEU A 154 -13.06 -16.07 2.89
N GLY A 155 -12.88 -16.93 3.90
CA GLY A 155 -11.59 -17.39 4.40
C GLY A 155 -10.67 -16.24 4.82
N ASP A 156 -9.39 -16.43 4.56
CA ASP A 156 -8.33 -15.46 4.88
C ASP A 156 -8.13 -14.41 3.79
N ALA A 157 -8.95 -14.44 2.73
CA ALA A 157 -8.73 -13.66 1.51
C ALA A 157 -8.81 -12.15 1.71
N SER A 158 -9.66 -11.65 2.61
CA SER A 158 -9.80 -10.21 2.87
C SER A 158 -8.58 -9.62 3.56
N ARG A 159 -7.97 -10.34 4.50
CA ARG A 159 -6.72 -9.92 5.15
C ARG A 159 -5.58 -9.94 4.14
N PHE A 160 -5.58 -10.97 3.31
CA PHE A 160 -4.54 -11.17 2.33
C PHE A 160 -4.63 -10.20 1.13
N SER A 161 -5.83 -9.78 0.72
CA SER A 161 -5.99 -8.77 -0.33
C SER A 161 -5.43 -7.40 0.08
N ILE A 162 -5.50 -7.05 1.37
CA ILE A 162 -4.87 -5.84 1.91
C ILE A 162 -3.34 -5.94 1.79
N PHE A 163 -2.78 -7.11 2.14
CA PHE A 163 -1.34 -7.34 2.02
C PHE A 163 -0.87 -7.30 0.56
N LEU A 164 -1.63 -7.89 -0.39
CA LEU A 164 -1.31 -7.77 -1.82
C LEU A 164 -1.39 -6.33 -2.33
N SER A 165 -2.37 -5.55 -1.87
CA SER A 165 -2.47 -4.12 -2.19
C SER A 165 -1.26 -3.35 -1.67
N TYR A 166 -0.81 -3.67 -0.46
CA TYR A 166 0.43 -3.14 0.09
C TYR A 166 1.64 -3.51 -0.79
N LEU A 167 1.80 -4.78 -1.18
CA LEU A 167 2.91 -5.21 -2.03
C LEU A 167 2.92 -4.48 -3.37
N ASP A 168 1.74 -4.33 -3.99
CA ASP A 168 1.56 -3.64 -5.26
C ASP A 168 1.97 -2.16 -5.17
N GLU A 169 1.48 -1.43 -4.15
CA GLU A 169 1.87 -0.05 -3.93
C GLU A 169 3.34 0.09 -3.52
N ASN A 170 3.85 -0.81 -2.68
CA ASN A 170 5.25 -0.84 -2.25
C ASN A 170 6.23 -1.04 -3.42
N SER A 171 5.83 -1.80 -4.45
CA SER A 171 6.62 -1.99 -5.67
C SER A 171 6.72 -0.71 -6.53
N LYS A 172 5.71 0.16 -6.45
CA LYS A 172 5.56 1.34 -7.32
C LYS A 172 6.02 2.64 -6.67
N VAL A 173 5.92 2.78 -5.35
CA VAL A 173 6.06 4.09 -4.68
C VAL A 173 7.40 4.79 -4.98
N LEU A 174 8.51 4.05 -4.94
CA LEU A 174 9.84 4.63 -5.19
C LEU A 174 10.03 4.91 -6.69
N LYS A 175 9.49 4.06 -7.57
CA LYS A 175 9.51 4.28 -9.02
C LYS A 175 8.76 5.54 -9.39
N ARG A 176 7.52 5.71 -8.89
CA ARG A 176 6.72 6.93 -9.08
C ARG A 176 7.48 8.16 -8.57
N LEU A 177 8.11 8.07 -7.40
CA LEU A 177 8.89 9.18 -6.86
C LEU A 177 10.04 9.61 -7.78
N VAL A 178 10.86 8.67 -8.26
CA VAL A 178 12.07 9.04 -9.02
C VAL A 178 11.82 9.27 -10.51
N ASN A 179 10.77 8.67 -11.09
CA ASN A 179 10.46 8.77 -12.51
C ASN A 179 9.38 9.82 -12.79
N ASP A 180 8.34 9.89 -11.96
CA ASP A 180 7.18 10.75 -12.21
C ASP A 180 7.34 12.07 -11.45
N ASP A 181 7.55 12.00 -10.13
CA ASP A 181 7.62 13.20 -9.28
C ASP A 181 8.95 13.98 -9.47
N PHE A 182 10.08 13.29 -9.54
CA PHE A 182 11.39 13.89 -9.88
C PHE A 182 11.76 13.70 -11.35
N ASN A 183 10.81 13.84 -12.28
CA ASN A 183 11.10 13.81 -13.71
C ASN A 183 12.10 14.93 -14.14
N ASP A 184 12.62 14.84 -15.36
CA ASP A 184 13.68 15.75 -15.84
C ASP A 184 13.22 17.22 -15.88
N GLU A 185 11.95 17.46 -16.21
CA GLU A 185 11.35 18.80 -16.17
C GLU A 185 11.32 19.35 -14.75
N THR A 186 10.90 18.53 -13.77
CA THR A 186 10.87 18.92 -12.37
C THR A 186 12.28 19.22 -11.88
N LEU A 187 13.27 18.41 -12.22
CA LEU A 187 14.67 18.68 -11.85
C LEU A 187 15.17 20.02 -12.40
N GLU A 188 14.92 20.34 -13.67
CA GLU A 188 15.31 21.65 -14.23
C GLU A 188 14.53 22.82 -13.61
N ARG A 189 13.26 22.61 -13.24
CA ARG A 189 12.51 23.59 -12.44
C ARG A 189 13.14 23.81 -11.07
N LEU A 190 13.43 22.74 -10.32
CA LEU A 190 14.05 22.86 -8.98
C LEU A 190 15.38 23.61 -9.03
N LYS A 191 16.18 23.35 -10.07
CA LYS A 191 17.45 24.04 -10.32
C LYS A 191 17.31 25.55 -10.43
N THR A 192 16.19 26.04 -10.97
CA THR A 192 15.97 27.47 -11.28
C THR A 192 15.11 28.18 -10.24
N THR A 193 14.13 27.49 -9.63
CA THR A 193 13.12 28.12 -8.78
C THR A 193 13.35 27.98 -7.28
N LYS A 194 14.05 26.94 -6.81
CA LYS A 194 14.16 26.66 -5.36
C LYS A 194 15.38 27.32 -4.73
N THR A 195 15.20 27.76 -3.49
CA THR A 195 16.24 28.31 -2.62
C THR A 195 17.13 27.21 -2.04
N ASP A 196 18.30 27.60 -1.52
CA ASP A 196 19.25 26.70 -0.85
C ASP A 196 18.60 25.90 0.28
N LYS A 197 17.74 26.56 1.06
CA LYS A 197 16.99 25.93 2.15
C LYS A 197 15.98 24.90 1.63
N GLU A 198 15.21 25.23 0.60
CA GLU A 198 14.23 24.31 0.02
C GLU A 198 14.90 23.10 -0.61
N LEU A 199 15.98 23.30 -1.38
CA LEU A 199 16.75 22.19 -1.93
C LEU A 199 17.35 21.32 -0.82
N ALA A 200 17.85 21.90 0.26
CA ALA A 200 18.38 21.12 1.38
C ALA A 200 17.28 20.30 2.09
N LEU A 201 16.06 20.85 2.23
CA LEU A 201 14.91 20.10 2.74
C LEU A 201 14.52 18.96 1.79
N ILE A 202 14.40 19.24 0.48
CA ILE A 202 14.11 18.23 -0.54
C ILE A 202 15.12 17.09 -0.47
N TYR A 203 16.41 17.41 -0.46
CA TYR A 203 17.47 16.42 -0.36
C TYR A 203 17.36 15.58 0.92
N TYR A 204 17.15 16.22 2.07
CA TYR A 204 17.00 15.51 3.34
C TYR A 204 15.83 14.54 3.32
N TYR A 205 14.63 15.00 2.95
CA TYR A 205 13.44 14.15 2.93
C TYR A 205 13.53 13.05 1.88
N LEU A 206 14.16 13.31 0.72
CA LEU A 206 14.41 12.29 -0.30
C LEU A 206 15.34 11.19 0.23
N VAL A 207 16.42 11.56 0.91
CA VAL A 207 17.33 10.59 1.56
C VAL A 207 16.60 9.81 2.65
N ASP A 208 15.80 10.47 3.49
CA ASP A 208 15.02 9.82 4.54
C ASP A 208 14.00 8.83 3.96
N PHE A 209 13.25 9.25 2.93
CA PHE A 209 12.30 8.39 2.22
C PHE A 209 12.98 7.13 1.67
N ILE A 210 14.09 7.30 0.97
CA ILE A 210 14.84 6.20 0.37
C ILE A 210 15.35 5.22 1.44
N LYS A 211 15.90 5.72 2.56
CA LYS A 211 16.39 4.89 3.66
C LYS A 211 15.26 4.11 4.33
N LYS A 212 14.16 4.78 4.66
CA LYS A 212 12.98 4.15 5.27
C LYS A 212 12.37 3.10 4.35
N LYS A 213 12.24 3.39 3.04
CA LYS A 213 11.78 2.41 2.05
C LYS A 213 12.69 1.18 1.98
N ALA A 214 14.00 1.38 1.99
CA ALA A 214 14.95 0.27 1.97
C ALA A 214 14.86 -0.59 3.25
N SER A 215 14.67 0.03 4.43
CA SER A 215 14.42 -0.70 5.68
C SER A 215 13.14 -1.53 5.59
N LEU A 216 12.04 -0.92 5.11
CA LEU A 216 10.76 -1.61 4.94
C LEU A 216 10.87 -2.83 4.03
N ASP A 217 11.58 -2.71 2.91
CA ASP A 217 11.80 -3.82 1.99
C ASP A 217 12.61 -4.94 2.66
N GLN A 218 13.65 -4.59 3.41
CA GLN A 218 14.46 -5.56 4.15
C GLN A 218 13.68 -6.27 5.26
N ASP A 219 12.88 -5.54 6.03
CA ASP A 219 12.07 -6.07 7.11
C ASP A 219 11.00 -7.03 6.56
N LEU A 220 10.36 -6.65 5.45
CA LEU A 220 9.42 -7.49 4.72
C LEU A 220 10.08 -8.80 4.24
N GLU A 221 11.22 -8.71 3.57
CA GLU A 221 11.97 -9.90 3.12
C GLU A 221 12.34 -10.81 4.31
N ALA A 222 12.84 -10.24 5.41
CA ALA A 222 13.23 -10.99 6.60
C ALA A 222 12.05 -11.72 7.25
N ILE A 223 10.89 -11.06 7.36
CA ILE A 223 9.66 -11.64 7.92
C ILE A 223 9.21 -12.84 7.08
N LEU A 224 9.18 -12.70 5.75
CA LEU A 224 8.75 -13.78 4.84
C LEU A 224 9.70 -14.98 4.91
N ILE A 225 11.01 -14.74 4.91
CA ILE A 225 12.03 -15.80 5.01
C ILE A 225 11.92 -16.53 6.34
N LYS A 226 11.76 -15.79 7.45
CA LYS A 226 11.66 -16.36 8.79
C LYS A 226 10.43 -17.27 8.91
N LEU A 227 9.27 -16.81 8.47
CA LEU A 227 8.02 -17.58 8.58
C LEU A 227 8.08 -18.90 7.82
N ALA A 228 8.70 -18.91 6.65
CA ALA A 228 8.90 -20.14 5.91
C ALA A 228 9.96 -21.07 6.54
N ALA A 229 11.06 -20.51 7.04
CA ALA A 229 12.10 -21.29 7.71
C ALA A 229 11.61 -21.95 9.00
N GLU A 230 10.71 -21.30 9.74
CA GLU A 230 10.09 -21.82 10.96
C GLU A 230 8.91 -22.76 10.69
N GLY A 231 8.49 -22.91 9.43
CA GLY A 231 7.31 -23.72 9.08
C GLY A 231 6.05 -23.19 9.74
N ALA A 232 5.88 -21.86 9.77
CA ALA A 232 4.82 -21.18 10.49
C ALA A 232 3.43 -21.71 10.09
N ASP A 233 2.64 -22.08 11.10
CA ASP A 233 1.26 -22.52 10.90
C ASP A 233 0.34 -21.36 10.48
N ARG A 234 -0.89 -21.71 10.09
CA ARG A 234 -1.89 -20.76 9.62
C ARG A 234 -2.16 -19.64 10.62
N GLU A 235 -2.24 -19.97 11.91
CA GLU A 235 -2.53 -18.98 12.95
C GLU A 235 -1.38 -17.98 13.09
N THR A 236 -0.14 -18.47 13.10
CA THR A 236 1.08 -17.64 13.14
C THR A 236 1.17 -16.71 11.93
N VAL A 237 0.92 -17.25 10.73
CA VAL A 237 0.88 -16.49 9.48
C VAL A 237 -0.17 -15.38 9.55
N LEU A 238 -1.39 -15.70 9.99
CA LEU A 238 -2.47 -14.72 10.13
C LEU A 238 -2.19 -13.67 11.19
N ASN A 239 -1.56 -14.04 12.30
CA ASN A 239 -1.20 -13.10 13.36
C ASN A 239 -0.14 -12.11 12.89
N VAL A 240 0.85 -12.55 12.10
CA VAL A 240 1.83 -11.61 11.51
C VAL A 240 1.17 -10.66 10.52
N PHE A 241 0.28 -11.14 9.65
CA PHE A 241 -0.46 -10.26 8.74
C PHE A 241 -1.39 -9.31 9.50
N ASN A 242 -2.12 -9.78 10.51
CA ASN A 242 -3.00 -8.94 11.31
C ASN A 242 -2.22 -7.89 12.10
N ASN A 243 -1.09 -8.23 12.72
CA ASN A 243 -0.28 -7.24 13.43
C ASN A 243 0.33 -6.21 12.47
N SER A 244 0.65 -6.63 11.24
CA SER A 244 1.09 -5.75 10.15
C SER A 244 -0.02 -4.84 9.60
N ILE A 245 -1.29 -5.25 9.65
CA ILE A 245 -2.46 -4.59 9.06
C ILE A 245 -3.30 -3.77 10.08
N VAL A 246 -3.61 -4.33 11.25
CA VAL A 246 -4.71 -3.89 12.14
C VAL A 246 -4.37 -2.65 12.96
N ASN A 247 -3.12 -2.26 13.01
CA ASN A 247 -2.69 -1.10 13.77
C ASN A 247 -2.99 0.26 13.06
N ILE A 248 -3.65 0.23 11.91
CA ILE A 248 -4.11 1.42 11.16
C ILE A 248 -5.50 1.90 11.64
N PHE A 249 -6.33 1.04 12.23
CA PHE A 249 -7.73 1.39 12.58
C PHE A 249 -8.08 1.37 14.06
N LEU A 250 -7.18 0.92 14.95
CA LEU A 250 -7.49 0.82 16.37
C LEU A 250 -6.35 1.39 17.23
N LYS A 251 -6.55 2.62 17.72
CA LYS A 251 -5.98 3.01 19.02
C LYS A 251 -6.65 2.13 20.06
N PHE A 252 -5.93 1.17 20.65
CA PHE A 252 -6.39 0.52 21.87
C PHE A 252 -5.76 1.16 23.11
N PRO A 253 -6.57 1.47 24.14
CA PRO A 253 -6.09 1.81 25.45
C PRO A 253 -5.69 0.51 26.17
N ASN A 254 -4.61 0.62 26.95
CA ASN A 254 -4.13 -0.35 27.94
C ASN A 254 -3.22 -1.43 27.38
N GLY A 255 -1.94 -1.26 27.68
CA GLY A 255 -0.88 -2.19 27.31
C GLY A 255 -0.91 -3.45 28.15
N GLU A 256 -0.82 -4.57 27.46
CA GLU A 256 -0.19 -5.80 27.95
C GLU A 256 0.71 -6.36 26.85
N LEU A 257 1.91 -6.75 27.23
CA LEU A 257 2.97 -7.30 26.40
C LEU A 257 2.79 -8.82 26.26
N THR A 258 2.81 -9.35 25.03
CA THR A 258 3.04 -10.79 24.78
C THR A 258 4.00 -11.01 23.60
N ILE A 259 5.15 -11.60 23.94
CA ILE A 259 6.05 -12.48 23.16
C ILE A 259 6.40 -12.07 21.70
N GLY A 260 7.55 -11.41 21.54
CA GLY A 260 8.68 -12.00 20.81
C GLY A 260 8.71 -12.05 19.28
N LEU A 261 7.91 -11.26 18.56
CA LEU A 261 8.22 -10.86 17.17
C LEU A 261 8.46 -9.35 17.20
N SER A 262 9.71 -8.92 17.13
CA SER A 262 10.06 -7.50 17.11
C SER A 262 9.33 -6.78 15.97
N ASN A 263 8.25 -6.06 16.32
CA ASN A 263 7.54 -5.05 15.54
C ASN A 263 7.20 -5.40 14.08
N THR A 264 6.10 -6.12 13.83
CA THR A 264 5.50 -6.09 12.49
C THR A 264 4.54 -4.91 12.37
N ARG A 265 5.07 -3.71 12.14
CA ARG A 265 4.33 -2.46 11.82
C ARG A 265 4.41 -2.10 10.33
N LEU A 266 4.76 -3.04 9.45
CA LEU A 266 5.08 -2.78 8.03
C LEU A 266 4.09 -1.85 7.29
N ILE A 267 2.78 -2.12 7.37
CA ILE A 267 1.81 -1.30 6.63
C ILE A 267 1.67 0.07 7.28
N ARG A 268 1.68 0.17 8.62
CA ARG A 268 1.70 1.46 9.33
C ARG A 268 2.94 2.27 8.95
N ASP A 269 4.12 1.67 9.01
CA ASP A 269 5.38 2.36 8.72
C ASP A 269 5.44 2.78 7.23
N PHE A 270 4.77 2.03 6.35
CA PHE A 270 4.55 2.41 4.95
C PHE A 270 3.53 3.55 4.79
N GLU A 271 2.43 3.55 5.55
CA GLU A 271 1.51 4.69 5.60
C GLU A 271 2.20 5.94 6.16
N ASP A 272 3.06 5.80 7.16
CA ASP A 272 3.87 6.88 7.74
C ASP A 272 4.89 7.40 6.72
N LEU A 273 5.50 6.51 5.91
CA LEU A 273 6.36 6.89 4.78
C LEU A 273 5.59 7.73 3.74
N LYS A 274 4.36 7.34 3.40
CA LYS A 274 3.52 8.05 2.43
C LYS A 274 3.03 9.38 2.99
N SER A 275 2.47 9.39 4.19
CA SER A 275 1.88 10.58 4.82
C SER A 275 2.92 11.59 5.30
N GLY A 276 4.11 11.14 5.69
CA GLY A 276 5.20 12.00 6.14
C GLY A 276 6.13 12.42 4.99
N PRO A 277 7.27 11.74 4.78
CA PRO A 277 8.32 12.22 3.89
C PRO A 277 7.85 12.35 2.43
N LEU A 278 7.02 11.44 1.92
CA LEU A 278 6.54 11.54 0.52
C LEU A 278 5.64 12.76 0.30
N THR A 279 4.66 13.00 1.18
CA THR A 279 3.82 14.21 1.13
C THR A 279 4.66 15.48 1.19
N ILE A 280 5.65 15.52 2.09
CA ILE A 280 6.53 16.68 2.25
C ILE A 280 7.36 16.91 0.99
N ILE A 281 7.93 15.86 0.40
CA ILE A 281 8.65 15.97 -0.87
C ILE A 281 7.74 16.51 -1.95
N LYS A 282 6.55 15.92 -2.14
CA LYS A 282 5.58 16.35 -3.16
C LYS A 282 5.18 17.80 -3.01
N CYS A 283 5.05 18.27 -1.77
CA CYS A 283 4.83 19.68 -1.50
C CYS A 283 6.02 20.56 -1.93
N LEU A 284 7.23 20.18 -1.53
CA LEU A 284 8.43 20.98 -1.77
C LEU A 284 8.81 21.07 -3.26
N ILE A 285 8.44 20.07 -4.07
CA ILE A 285 8.79 20.03 -5.50
C ILE A 285 7.75 20.69 -6.43
N LYS A 286 6.55 21.00 -5.94
CA LYS A 286 5.57 21.83 -6.67
C LYS A 286 6.15 23.23 -6.93
#